data_AF-A0A2D5QPD1-F1
#
_entry.id   AF-A0A2D5QPD1-F1
#
_cell.length_a   1.000
_cell.length_b   1.000
_cell.length_c   1.000
_cell.angle_alpha   90.00
_cell.angle_beta   90.00
_cell.angle_gamma   90.00
#
_symmetry.space_group_name_H-M   'P 1'
#
loop_
_entity.id
_entity.type
_entity.pdbx_description
1 polymer ?
#
loop_
_entity_poly.entity_id
_entity_poly.type
_entity_poly.pdbx_seq_one_letter_code
_entity_poly.pdbx_strand_id
1 'polypeptide(L)'
;MKPAQRAAKLRHSIQQLHNAYQVGFAGQPRLSRAAGQLDAWVTQLKSLSAQTKILPPQFKKEISTLIQSRIKLYQNEAKAIRDAQELNIVSQVAYGHIEWIKLHSDRYQRHFAGQARNTRDGSLLSELIVETQVWLQQAKDHLESNRDELEESSRKDLESWIERMSESESMYQEELKKITQAQQEQGSAEERADLYAFLANQCFQLYRAHFSGHPRSSRRLATLERCNGQLDLVAGLMKSVLSKNKSAIDYLERAQSNLDIMEKNLIGYQEEERQVDLAQTQLDYSGWVKNLGEAAQKVYEDYSENFANKPRGSCDPELLSQLCDRLYDVAIQIRPFVEYSPEQEERGVLFLMLDQLRLYHREYGLVSEAVKTQNEIRH
;
A
#
# COMPACT_ATOMS: atom_id res chain seq x y z
N MET A 1 6.16 -43.85 14.82
CA MET A 1 6.67 -42.48 14.54
C MET A 1 7.28 -41.92 15.82
N LYS A 2 8.50 -41.37 15.78
CA LYS A 2 9.17 -40.87 17.00
C LYS A 2 8.37 -39.67 17.57
N PRO A 3 8.30 -39.46 18.90
CA PRO A 3 7.54 -38.36 19.50
C PRO A 3 7.88 -36.97 18.94
N ALA A 4 9.16 -36.72 18.64
CA ALA A 4 9.62 -35.47 18.03
C ALA A 4 9.08 -35.27 16.60
N GLN A 5 9.01 -36.33 15.79
CA GLN A 5 8.44 -36.26 14.44
C GLN A 5 6.93 -35.96 14.49
N ARG A 6 6.22 -36.47 15.50
CA ARG A 6 4.79 -36.18 15.73
C ARG A 6 4.55 -34.75 16.15
N ALA A 7 5.38 -34.23 17.04
CA ALA A 7 5.36 -32.81 17.41
C ALA A 7 5.66 -31.91 16.19
N ALA A 8 6.66 -32.23 15.38
CA ALA A 8 7.00 -31.48 14.17
C ALA A 8 5.86 -31.46 13.14
N LYS A 9 5.22 -32.61 12.88
CA LYS A 9 4.07 -32.70 11.97
C LYS A 9 2.89 -31.85 12.45
N LEU A 10 2.59 -31.87 13.75
CA LEU A 10 1.53 -31.04 14.34
C LEU A 10 1.85 -29.55 14.21
N ARG A 11 3.09 -29.13 14.51
CA ARG A 11 3.53 -27.74 14.31
C ARG A 11 3.36 -27.31 12.86
N HIS A 12 3.78 -28.15 11.91
CA HIS A 12 3.64 -27.85 10.50
C HIS A 12 2.17 -27.66 10.08
N SER A 13 1.26 -28.55 10.50
CA SER A 13 -0.17 -28.39 10.19
C SER A 13 -0.79 -27.13 10.82
N ILE A 14 -0.40 -26.79 12.05
CA ILE A 14 -0.85 -25.54 12.68
C ILE A 14 -0.31 -24.32 11.91
N GLN A 15 0.96 -24.37 11.49
CA GLN A 15 1.58 -23.29 10.73
C GLN A 15 0.94 -23.15 9.34
N GLN A 16 0.58 -24.25 8.67
CA GLN A 16 -0.13 -24.19 7.39
C GLN A 16 -1.47 -23.46 7.53
N LEU A 17 -2.27 -23.79 8.55
CA LEU A 17 -3.51 -23.07 8.84
C LEU A 17 -3.26 -21.60 9.19
N HIS A 18 -2.19 -21.32 9.93
CA HIS A 18 -1.84 -19.96 10.27
C HIS A 18 -1.40 -19.14 9.06
N ASN A 19 -0.63 -19.73 8.14
CA ASN A 19 -0.25 -19.10 6.88
C ASN A 19 -1.49 -18.82 6.03
N ALA A 20 -2.42 -19.78 5.93
CA ALA A 20 -3.69 -19.57 5.23
C ALA A 20 -4.51 -18.45 5.86
N TYR A 21 -4.52 -18.34 7.20
CA TYR A 21 -5.14 -17.22 7.92
C TYR A 21 -4.46 -15.88 7.62
N GLN A 22 -3.12 -15.84 7.63
CA GLN A 22 -2.38 -14.61 7.34
C GLN A 22 -2.67 -14.09 5.93
N VAL A 23 -2.86 -15.00 4.97
CA VAL A 23 -3.20 -14.67 3.58
C VAL A 23 -4.67 -14.25 3.46
N GLY A 24 -5.61 -15.06 3.95
CA GLY A 24 -7.04 -14.88 3.67
C GLY A 24 -7.84 -14.06 4.68
N PHE A 25 -7.30 -13.77 5.87
CA PHE A 25 -8.07 -13.15 6.95
C PHE A 25 -7.33 -12.03 7.69
N ALA A 26 -6.04 -12.15 7.94
CA ALA A 26 -5.33 -11.17 8.77
C ALA A 26 -5.33 -9.78 8.12
N GLY A 27 -6.07 -8.85 8.72
CA GLY A 27 -6.19 -7.47 8.25
C GLY A 27 -6.96 -7.30 6.94
N GLN A 28 -7.75 -8.30 6.55
CA GLN A 28 -8.67 -8.19 5.42
C GLN A 28 -10.03 -7.58 5.87
N PRO A 29 -10.85 -7.00 4.98
CA PRO A 29 -12.16 -6.43 5.27
C PRO A 29 -13.08 -7.48 5.81
N ARG A 30 -13.74 -7.15 6.91
CA ARG A 30 -14.70 -8.06 7.51
C ARG A 30 -15.93 -8.28 6.63
N LEU A 31 -16.29 -7.30 5.80
CA LEU A 31 -17.49 -7.34 4.96
C LEU A 31 -17.45 -8.41 3.84
N SER A 32 -16.29 -8.66 3.22
CA SER A 32 -16.18 -9.54 2.04
C SER A 32 -15.93 -11.02 2.37
N ARG A 33 -15.69 -11.38 3.64
CA ARG A 33 -15.13 -12.68 4.02
C ARG A 33 -16.17 -13.69 4.51
N ALA A 34 -15.92 -14.96 4.21
CA ALA A 34 -16.73 -16.05 4.72
C ALA A 34 -16.24 -16.49 6.12
N ALA A 35 -16.97 -16.11 7.17
CA ALA A 35 -16.68 -16.55 8.55
C ALA A 35 -16.65 -18.09 8.70
N GLY A 36 -17.41 -18.82 7.88
CA GLY A 36 -17.51 -20.28 7.92
C GLY A 36 -16.17 -21.01 7.72
N GLN A 37 -15.23 -20.43 6.96
CA GLN A 37 -13.90 -21.04 6.78
C GLN A 37 -13.08 -20.99 8.08
N LEU A 38 -13.21 -19.91 8.87
CA LEU A 38 -12.56 -19.83 10.19
C LEU A 38 -13.16 -20.85 11.15
N ASP A 39 -14.49 -21.07 11.11
CA ASP A 39 -15.14 -22.10 11.93
C ASP A 39 -14.64 -23.51 11.57
N ALA A 40 -14.42 -23.79 10.28
CA ALA A 40 -13.84 -25.03 9.81
C ALA A 40 -12.40 -25.21 10.34
N TRP A 41 -11.57 -24.17 10.28
CA TRP A 41 -10.21 -24.20 10.84
C TRP A 41 -10.20 -24.35 12.37
N VAL A 42 -11.14 -23.72 13.09
CA VAL A 42 -11.33 -23.92 14.53
C VAL A 42 -11.65 -25.39 14.82
N THR A 43 -12.53 -26.01 14.02
CA THR A 43 -12.88 -27.43 14.15
C THR A 43 -11.67 -28.32 13.90
N GLN A 44 -10.86 -28.01 12.87
CA GLN A 44 -9.61 -28.71 12.58
C GLN A 44 -8.58 -28.54 13.71
N LEU A 45 -8.42 -27.34 14.27
CA LEU A 45 -7.53 -27.10 15.41
C LEU A 45 -7.98 -27.85 16.67
N LYS A 46 -9.29 -27.94 16.94
CA LYS A 46 -9.84 -28.74 18.03
C LYS A 46 -9.53 -30.23 17.85
N SER A 47 -9.60 -30.76 16.63
CA SER A 47 -9.22 -32.15 16.36
C SER A 47 -7.71 -32.39 16.52
N LEU A 48 -6.87 -31.45 16.10
CA LEU A 48 -5.42 -31.48 16.35
C LEU A 48 -5.09 -31.41 17.86
N SER A 49 -5.86 -30.65 18.63
CA SER A 49 -5.74 -30.57 20.09
C SER A 49 -5.94 -31.94 20.77
N ALA A 50 -6.85 -32.78 20.26
CA ALA A 50 -7.02 -34.13 20.78
C ALA A 50 -5.76 -34.99 20.59
N GLN A 51 -5.00 -34.77 19.51
CA GLN A 51 -3.77 -35.50 19.21
C GLN A 51 -2.59 -35.08 20.10
N THR A 52 -2.64 -33.90 20.73
CA THR A 52 -1.57 -33.45 21.65
C THR A 52 -1.57 -34.24 22.96
N LYS A 53 -2.68 -34.89 23.33
CA LYS A 53 -2.80 -35.70 24.56
C LYS A 53 -1.77 -36.82 24.65
N ILE A 54 -1.32 -37.34 23.50
CA ILE A 54 -0.40 -38.48 23.36
C ILE A 54 1.07 -38.00 23.32
N LEU A 55 1.32 -36.69 23.31
CA LEU A 55 2.68 -36.15 23.28
C LEU A 55 3.33 -36.14 24.67
N PRO A 56 4.67 -36.26 24.74
CA PRO A 56 5.42 -36.01 25.97
C PRO A 56 5.15 -34.60 26.54
N PRO A 57 5.22 -34.40 27.86
CA PRO A 57 4.88 -33.13 28.53
C PRO A 57 5.56 -31.90 27.92
N GLN A 58 6.83 -32.04 27.54
CA GLN A 58 7.65 -30.97 26.94
C GLN A 58 7.04 -30.39 25.65
N PHE A 59 6.50 -31.23 24.77
CA PHE A 59 5.87 -30.78 23.52
C PHE A 59 4.38 -30.52 23.68
N LYS A 60 3.74 -31.23 24.62
CA LYS A 60 2.30 -31.12 24.86
C LYS A 60 1.89 -29.71 25.29
N LYS A 61 2.65 -29.09 26.22
CA LYS A 61 2.33 -27.74 26.72
C LYS A 61 2.45 -26.70 25.62
N GLU A 62 3.60 -26.65 24.94
CA GLU A 62 3.87 -25.72 23.84
C GLU A 62 2.80 -25.78 22.74
N ILE A 63 2.55 -26.99 22.20
CA ILE A 63 1.62 -27.17 21.08
C ILE A 63 0.17 -26.90 21.50
N SER A 64 -0.23 -27.29 22.71
CA SER A 64 -1.60 -27.01 23.20
C SER A 64 -1.83 -25.52 23.41
N THR A 65 -0.85 -24.78 23.94
CA THR A 65 -0.93 -23.31 24.07
C THR A 65 -1.00 -22.64 22.69
N LEU A 66 -0.22 -23.11 21.73
CA LEU A 66 -0.28 -22.60 20.34
C LEU A 66 -1.65 -22.86 19.71
N ILE A 67 -2.21 -24.07 19.83
CA ILE A 67 -3.55 -24.39 19.30
C ILE A 67 -4.62 -23.51 19.94
N GLN A 68 -4.60 -23.36 21.27
CA GLN A 68 -5.59 -22.54 21.98
C GLN A 68 -5.53 -21.06 21.57
N SER A 69 -4.33 -20.51 21.39
CA SER A 69 -4.18 -19.11 20.94
C SER A 69 -4.73 -18.92 19.52
N ARG A 70 -4.52 -19.89 18.61
CA ARG A 70 -5.07 -19.85 17.25
C ARG A 70 -6.58 -20.03 17.21
N ILE A 71 -7.15 -20.93 18.02
CA ILE A 71 -8.60 -21.08 18.16
C ILE A 71 -9.23 -19.75 18.59
N LYS A 72 -8.70 -19.13 19.66
CA LYS A 72 -9.22 -17.85 20.17
C LYS A 72 -9.15 -16.75 19.10
N LEU A 73 -8.03 -16.66 18.39
CA LEU A 73 -7.85 -15.71 17.29
C LEU A 73 -8.92 -15.89 16.21
N TYR A 74 -9.11 -17.11 15.71
CA TYR A 74 -10.04 -17.38 14.61
C TYR A 74 -11.50 -17.21 15.02
N GLN A 75 -11.87 -17.58 16.26
CA GLN A 75 -13.23 -17.35 16.76
C GLN A 75 -13.54 -15.87 16.90
N ASN A 76 -12.61 -15.08 17.43
CA ASN A 76 -12.79 -13.63 17.56
C ASN A 76 -12.93 -12.97 16.19
N GLU A 77 -12.11 -13.38 15.22
CA GLU A 77 -12.17 -12.84 13.86
C GLU A 77 -13.46 -13.27 13.13
N ALA A 78 -13.90 -14.53 13.28
CA ALA A 78 -15.15 -15.01 12.70
C ALA A 78 -16.37 -14.26 13.26
N LYS A 79 -16.36 -13.97 14.57
CA LYS A 79 -17.38 -13.13 15.19
C LYS A 79 -17.35 -11.73 14.59
N ALA A 80 -16.19 -11.09 14.54
CA ALA A 80 -16.07 -9.73 14.03
C ALA A 80 -16.45 -9.61 12.54
N ILE A 81 -16.23 -10.66 11.73
CA ILE A 81 -16.73 -10.75 10.35
C ILE A 81 -18.26 -10.71 10.32
N ARG A 82 -18.93 -11.55 11.11
CA ARG A 82 -20.39 -11.57 11.16
C ARG A 82 -20.95 -10.25 11.68
N ASP A 83 -20.39 -9.74 12.77
CA ASP A 83 -20.79 -8.45 13.34
C ASP A 83 -20.69 -7.33 12.29
N ALA A 84 -19.63 -7.31 11.47
CA ALA A 84 -19.49 -6.33 10.38
C ALA A 84 -20.49 -6.55 9.23
N GLN A 85 -20.78 -7.81 8.87
CA GLN A 85 -21.72 -8.15 7.81
C GLN A 85 -23.18 -7.90 8.19
N GLU A 86 -23.48 -7.91 9.49
CA GLU A 86 -24.80 -7.60 10.05
C GLU A 86 -25.04 -6.08 10.18
N LEU A 87 -24.00 -5.25 10.02
CA LEU A 87 -24.14 -3.79 10.01
C LEU A 87 -25.11 -3.32 8.93
N ASN A 88 -25.87 -2.27 9.23
CA ASN A 88 -26.65 -1.58 8.22
C ASN A 88 -25.76 -0.96 7.11
N ILE A 89 -26.34 -0.70 5.93
CA ILE A 89 -25.62 -0.22 4.74
C ILE A 89 -24.81 1.05 5.04
N VAL A 90 -25.38 1.99 5.79
CA VAL A 90 -24.72 3.23 6.20
C VAL A 90 -23.45 2.96 7.01
N SER A 91 -23.51 2.01 7.94
CA SER A 91 -22.38 1.60 8.77
C SER A 91 -21.33 0.83 7.98
N GLN A 92 -21.74 0.07 6.96
CA GLN A 92 -20.80 -0.58 6.02
C GLN A 92 -20.03 0.44 5.18
N VAL A 93 -20.67 1.52 4.74
CA VAL A 93 -20.01 2.64 4.03
C VAL A 93 -19.00 3.34 4.95
N ALA A 94 -19.35 3.59 6.22
CA ALA A 94 -18.41 4.12 7.22
C ALA A 94 -17.17 3.24 7.38
N TYR A 95 -17.35 1.92 7.42
CA TYR A 95 -16.24 0.96 7.42
C TYR A 95 -15.38 1.11 6.16
N GLY A 96 -15.98 1.27 4.98
CA GLY A 96 -15.28 1.53 3.72
C GLY A 96 -14.35 2.76 3.78
N HIS A 97 -14.83 3.90 4.31
CA HIS A 97 -14.01 5.10 4.48
C HIS A 97 -12.79 4.83 5.39
N ILE A 98 -12.99 4.15 6.51
CA ILE A 98 -11.91 3.77 7.44
C ILE A 98 -10.86 2.91 6.74
N GLU A 99 -11.27 1.99 5.89
CA GLU A 99 -10.35 1.12 5.16
C GLU A 99 -9.47 1.89 4.16
N TRP A 100 -10.04 2.87 3.45
CA TRP A 100 -9.26 3.75 2.58
C TRP A 100 -8.27 4.62 3.36
N ILE A 101 -8.69 5.17 4.50
CA ILE A 101 -7.82 5.94 5.39
C ILE A 101 -6.62 5.09 5.84
N LYS A 102 -6.84 3.83 6.23
CA LYS A 102 -5.75 2.91 6.62
C LYS A 102 -4.75 2.68 5.48
N LEU A 103 -5.24 2.35 4.28
CA LEU A 103 -4.38 2.13 3.11
C LEU A 103 -3.57 3.39 2.77
N HIS A 104 -4.19 4.56 2.90
CA HIS A 104 -3.51 5.83 2.72
C HIS A 104 -2.41 6.07 3.77
N SER A 105 -2.67 5.79 5.05
CA SER A 105 -1.65 5.84 6.12
C SER A 105 -0.51 4.84 5.89
N ASP A 106 -0.83 3.62 5.46
CA ASP A 106 0.18 2.61 5.12
C ASP A 106 1.05 3.09 3.96
N ARG A 107 0.47 3.80 2.98
CA ARG A 107 1.21 4.41 1.86
C ARG A 107 2.27 5.39 2.34
N TYR A 108 1.90 6.30 3.24
CA TYR A 108 2.84 7.22 3.88
C TYR A 108 3.96 6.48 4.61
N GLN A 109 3.63 5.46 5.41
CA GLN A 109 4.66 4.74 6.17
C GLN A 109 5.69 4.07 5.26
N ARG A 110 5.30 3.45 4.14
CA ARG A 110 6.30 2.80 3.25
C ARG A 110 7.29 3.81 2.64
N HIS A 111 6.80 5.00 2.28
CA HIS A 111 7.57 5.97 1.49
C HIS A 111 8.40 6.94 2.33
N PHE A 112 7.99 7.24 3.55
CA PHE A 112 8.64 8.30 4.35
C PHE A 112 9.38 7.77 5.59
N ALA A 113 9.07 6.56 6.06
CA ALA A 113 9.72 6.01 7.25
C ALA A 113 11.20 5.69 7.01
N GLY A 114 12.08 6.19 7.88
CA GLY A 114 13.51 5.88 7.86
C GLY A 114 14.34 6.57 6.78
N GLN A 115 13.74 7.39 5.92
CA GLN A 115 14.47 8.15 4.89
C GLN A 115 14.94 9.51 5.42
N ALA A 116 16.08 10.01 4.93
CA ALA A 116 16.53 11.37 5.24
C ALA A 116 15.60 12.41 4.60
N ARG A 117 15.36 13.54 5.27
CA ARG A 117 14.36 14.53 4.80
C ARG A 117 14.66 15.09 3.41
N ASN A 118 15.93 15.33 3.11
CA ASN A 118 16.36 15.85 1.82
C ASN A 118 16.12 14.86 0.66
N THR A 119 16.10 13.56 0.91
CA THR A 119 15.91 12.53 -0.14
C THR A 119 14.47 12.07 -0.32
N ARG A 120 13.52 12.60 0.47
CA ARG A 120 12.10 12.22 0.41
C ARG A 120 11.40 12.85 -0.79
N ASP A 121 10.43 12.15 -1.35
CA ASP A 121 9.57 12.66 -2.43
C ASP A 121 8.52 13.64 -1.88
N GLY A 122 8.82 14.94 -1.96
CA GLY A 122 7.89 16.00 -1.57
C GLY A 122 6.64 16.06 -2.43
N SER A 123 6.71 15.66 -3.70
CA SER A 123 5.57 15.65 -4.61
C SER A 123 4.58 14.55 -4.24
N LEU A 124 5.06 13.37 -3.83
CA LEU A 124 4.21 12.33 -3.25
C LEU A 124 3.55 12.81 -1.96
N LEU A 125 4.28 13.50 -1.08
CA LEU A 125 3.68 14.03 0.16
C LEU A 125 2.59 15.06 -0.13
N SER A 126 2.80 15.91 -1.15
CA SER A 126 1.78 16.84 -1.63
C SER A 126 0.53 16.13 -2.14
N GLU A 127 0.69 15.05 -2.93
CA GLU A 127 -0.42 14.18 -3.36
C GLU A 127 -1.14 13.59 -2.14
N LEU A 128 -0.39 13.10 -1.15
CA LEU A 128 -0.98 12.51 0.05
C LEU A 128 -1.77 13.51 0.88
N ILE A 129 -1.34 14.78 0.95
CA ILE A 129 -2.10 15.84 1.63
C ILE A 129 -3.45 16.07 0.94
N VAL A 130 -3.45 16.18 -0.39
CA VAL A 130 -4.70 16.38 -1.16
C VAL A 130 -5.63 15.17 -1.00
N GLU A 131 -5.10 13.95 -1.12
CA GLU A 131 -5.89 12.73 -0.88
C GLU A 131 -6.42 12.68 0.57
N THR A 132 -5.62 13.08 1.55
CA THR A 132 -6.02 13.16 2.96
C THR A 132 -7.25 14.06 3.13
N GLN A 133 -7.23 15.24 2.50
CA GLN A 133 -8.33 16.19 2.56
C GLN A 133 -9.60 15.62 1.93
N VAL A 134 -9.49 14.93 0.80
CA VAL A 134 -10.62 14.25 0.15
C VAL A 134 -11.20 13.17 1.06
N TRP A 135 -10.37 12.31 1.64
CA TRP A 135 -10.82 11.25 2.56
C TRP A 135 -11.45 11.80 3.82
N LEU A 136 -10.86 12.85 4.37
CA LEU A 136 -11.37 13.51 5.55
C LEU A 136 -12.73 14.15 5.29
N GLN A 137 -12.90 14.82 4.15
CA GLN A 137 -14.17 15.44 3.77
C GLN A 137 -15.25 14.39 3.56
N GLN A 138 -14.98 13.33 2.80
CA GLN A 138 -15.95 12.26 2.57
C GLN A 138 -16.38 11.56 3.86
N ALA A 139 -15.43 11.29 4.76
CA ALA A 139 -15.74 10.68 6.06
C ALA A 139 -16.60 11.61 6.94
N LYS A 140 -16.32 12.92 6.95
CA LYS A 140 -17.11 13.93 7.67
C LYS A 140 -18.51 14.06 7.09
N ASP A 141 -18.64 14.18 5.78
CA ASP A 141 -19.93 14.29 5.09
C ASP A 141 -20.81 13.06 5.37
N HIS A 142 -20.21 11.86 5.35
CA HIS A 142 -20.91 10.62 5.69
C HIS A 142 -21.38 10.59 7.14
N LEU A 143 -20.52 11.01 8.07
CA LEU A 143 -20.85 11.08 9.50
C LEU A 143 -21.97 12.09 9.77
N GLU A 144 -21.91 13.27 9.17
CA GLU A 144 -22.89 14.35 9.36
C GLU A 144 -24.25 13.98 8.74
N SER A 145 -24.25 13.45 7.53
CA SER A 145 -25.48 13.15 6.78
C SER A 145 -26.23 11.94 7.32
N ASN A 146 -25.55 11.00 8.00
CA ASN A 146 -26.14 9.73 8.40
C ASN A 146 -26.01 9.45 9.91
N ARG A 147 -25.83 10.49 10.72
CA ARG A 147 -25.51 10.37 12.16
C ARG A 147 -26.48 9.48 12.95
N ASP A 148 -27.77 9.57 12.64
CA ASP A 148 -28.85 8.86 13.32
C ASP A 148 -29.03 7.42 12.82
N GLU A 149 -28.60 7.14 11.58
CA GLU A 149 -28.66 5.81 10.97
C GLU A 149 -27.40 4.98 11.26
N LEU A 150 -26.29 5.62 11.61
CA LEU A 150 -25.07 4.94 12.01
C LEU A 150 -25.25 4.19 13.34
N GLU A 151 -24.80 2.94 13.36
CA GLU A 151 -24.67 2.21 14.60
C GLU A 151 -23.62 2.88 15.51
N GLU A 152 -23.86 2.86 16.82
CA GLU A 152 -23.03 3.55 17.82
C GLU A 152 -21.53 3.20 17.71
N SER A 153 -21.22 1.92 17.49
CA SER A 153 -19.85 1.43 17.31
C SER A 153 -19.20 2.01 16.06
N SER A 154 -19.90 1.93 14.92
CA SER A 154 -19.43 2.45 13.62
C SER A 154 -19.23 3.96 13.66
N ARG A 155 -20.13 4.69 14.33
CA ARG A 155 -20.01 6.14 14.52
C ARG A 155 -18.76 6.51 15.30
N LYS A 156 -18.53 5.88 16.45
CA LYS A 156 -17.33 6.12 17.28
C LYS A 156 -16.04 5.77 16.56
N ASP A 157 -16.04 4.66 15.83
CA ASP A 157 -14.88 4.25 15.03
C ASP A 157 -14.58 5.30 13.95
N LEU A 158 -15.59 5.75 13.21
CA LEU A 158 -15.44 6.78 12.17
C LEU A 158 -14.96 8.11 12.75
N GLU A 159 -15.57 8.59 13.85
CA GLU A 159 -15.14 9.80 14.57
C GLU A 159 -13.66 9.72 14.97
N SER A 160 -13.23 8.59 15.55
CA SER A 160 -11.83 8.40 15.95
C SER A 160 -10.87 8.41 14.76
N TRP A 161 -11.26 7.86 13.61
CA TRP A 161 -10.44 7.88 12.41
C TRP A 161 -10.39 9.26 11.75
N ILE A 162 -11.49 10.02 11.77
CA ILE A 162 -11.52 11.43 11.32
C ILE A 162 -10.53 12.28 12.12
N GLU A 163 -10.49 12.10 13.45
CA GLU A 163 -9.55 12.80 14.33
C GLU A 163 -8.09 12.47 13.96
N ARG A 164 -7.74 11.18 13.91
CA ARG A 164 -6.38 10.73 13.51
C ARG A 164 -5.97 11.22 12.13
N MET A 165 -6.90 11.24 11.19
CA MET A 165 -6.62 11.68 9.82
C MET A 165 -6.40 13.20 9.77
N SER A 166 -7.12 13.98 10.59
CA SER A 166 -6.89 15.43 10.73
C SER A 166 -5.52 15.75 11.34
N GLU A 167 -5.10 14.97 12.33
CA GLU A 167 -3.73 15.06 12.90
C GLU A 167 -2.68 14.70 11.85
N SER A 168 -2.93 13.65 11.06
CA SER A 168 -2.03 13.22 9.99
C SER A 168 -1.89 14.27 8.89
N GLU A 169 -2.98 14.93 8.50
CA GLU A 169 -2.94 16.05 7.54
C GLU A 169 -1.98 17.16 8.01
N SER A 170 -2.14 17.58 9.26
CA SER A 170 -1.31 18.63 9.87
C SER A 170 0.17 18.22 9.89
N MET A 171 0.44 16.97 10.27
CA MET A 171 1.79 16.40 10.26
C MET A 171 2.38 16.37 8.84
N TYR A 172 1.61 15.95 7.83
CA TYR A 172 2.09 15.90 6.44
C TYR A 172 2.42 17.30 5.91
N GLN A 173 1.59 18.29 6.18
CA GLN A 173 1.85 19.69 5.79
C GLN A 173 3.13 20.24 6.44
N GLU A 174 3.35 19.95 7.71
CA GLU A 174 4.56 20.37 8.40
C GLU A 174 5.80 19.64 7.85
N GLU A 175 5.69 18.33 7.60
CA GLU A 175 6.78 17.54 7.04
C GLU A 175 7.13 17.98 5.61
N LEU A 176 6.16 18.37 4.78
CA LEU A 176 6.43 18.90 3.44
C LEU A 176 7.24 20.19 3.48
N LYS A 177 6.96 21.08 4.45
CA LYS A 177 7.77 22.29 4.66
C LYS A 177 9.21 21.92 5.05
N LYS A 178 9.37 20.96 5.96
CA LYS A 178 10.69 20.49 6.41
C LYS A 178 11.49 19.80 5.30
N ILE A 179 10.83 19.03 4.43
CA ILE A 179 11.46 18.40 3.25
C ILE A 179 11.93 19.47 2.28
N THR A 180 11.04 20.41 1.92
CA THR A 180 11.37 21.53 1.02
C THR A 180 12.56 22.33 1.54
N GLN A 181 12.54 22.67 2.84
CA GLN A 181 13.64 23.37 3.50
C GLN A 181 14.93 22.56 3.43
N ALA A 182 14.90 21.27 3.78
CA ALA A 182 16.06 20.41 3.75
C ALA A 182 16.67 20.30 2.33
N GLN A 183 15.83 20.21 1.30
CA GLN A 183 16.28 20.08 -0.09
C GLN A 183 16.91 21.35 -0.67
N GLN A 184 16.54 22.53 -0.16
CA GLN A 184 17.00 23.81 -0.70
C GLN A 184 18.14 24.43 0.12
N GLU A 185 18.14 24.22 1.44
CA GLU A 185 19.05 24.93 2.35
C GLU A 185 20.24 24.07 2.79
N GLN A 186 20.14 22.74 2.73
CA GLN A 186 21.23 21.86 3.16
C GLN A 186 22.23 21.60 2.04
N GLY A 187 23.50 21.47 2.44
CA GLY A 187 24.61 21.13 1.55
C GLY A 187 25.18 22.30 0.76
N SER A 188 26.30 22.03 0.11
CA SER A 188 26.94 22.90 -0.88
C SER A 188 26.14 22.96 -2.18
N ALA A 189 26.54 23.84 -3.11
CA ALA A 189 25.92 23.91 -4.43
C ALA A 189 26.07 22.59 -5.21
N GLU A 190 27.21 21.93 -5.07
CA GLU A 190 27.49 20.64 -5.69
C GLU A 190 26.64 19.51 -5.06
N GLU A 191 26.58 19.42 -3.73
CA GLU A 191 25.74 18.43 -3.04
C GLU A 191 24.26 18.59 -3.39
N ARG A 192 23.78 19.83 -3.57
CA ARG A 192 22.41 20.08 -4.06
C ARG A 192 22.21 19.64 -5.51
N ALA A 193 23.20 19.86 -6.38
CA ALA A 193 23.11 19.41 -7.76
C ALA A 193 23.04 17.87 -7.86
N ASP A 194 23.84 17.17 -7.05
CA ASP A 194 23.79 15.70 -6.93
C ASP A 194 22.46 15.22 -6.33
N LEU A 195 21.95 15.92 -5.31
CA LEU A 195 20.63 15.64 -4.73
C LEU A 195 19.52 15.75 -5.78
N TYR A 196 19.51 16.79 -6.60
CA TYR A 196 18.50 16.98 -7.64
C TYR A 196 18.62 15.92 -8.74
N ALA A 197 19.84 15.52 -9.11
CA ALA A 197 20.03 14.37 -10.00
C ALA A 197 19.49 13.07 -9.39
N PHE A 198 19.68 12.85 -8.08
CA PHE A 198 19.11 11.71 -7.36
C PHE A 198 17.57 11.73 -7.36
N LEU A 199 16.94 12.86 -7.04
CA LEU A 199 15.48 12.99 -7.05
C LEU A 199 14.88 12.78 -8.45
N ALA A 200 15.54 13.27 -9.51
CA ALA A 200 15.12 12.99 -10.88
C ALA A 200 15.20 11.50 -11.22
N ASN A 201 16.24 10.79 -10.76
CA ASN A 201 16.33 9.35 -10.96
C ASN A 201 15.22 8.57 -10.25
N GLN A 202 14.79 9.00 -9.06
CA GLN A 202 13.61 8.44 -8.39
C GLN A 202 12.35 8.66 -9.24
N CYS A 203 12.15 9.86 -9.80
CA CYS A 203 11.04 10.13 -10.72
C CYS A 203 11.11 9.24 -11.98
N PHE A 204 12.29 8.98 -12.54
CA PHE A 204 12.45 8.07 -13.68
C PHE A 204 12.13 6.61 -13.31
N GLN A 205 12.48 6.17 -12.10
CA GLN A 205 12.14 4.84 -11.60
C GLN A 205 10.63 4.69 -11.42
N LEU A 206 9.99 5.67 -10.80
CA LEU A 206 8.54 5.74 -10.65
C LEU A 206 7.84 5.66 -12.02
N TYR A 207 8.31 6.45 -13.00
CA TYR A 207 7.74 6.40 -14.34
C TYR A 207 7.86 5.00 -14.96
N ARG A 208 9.04 4.38 -14.86
CA ARG A 208 9.24 3.02 -15.39
C ARG A 208 8.33 2.01 -14.72
N ALA A 209 8.17 2.09 -13.39
CA ALA A 209 7.36 1.17 -12.61
C ALA A 209 5.87 1.26 -12.95
N HIS A 210 5.33 2.46 -13.18
CA HIS A 210 3.89 2.66 -13.39
C HIS A 210 3.46 2.67 -14.86
N PHE A 211 4.34 3.06 -15.79
CA PHE A 211 3.95 3.37 -17.17
C PHE A 211 4.64 2.50 -18.22
N SER A 212 5.89 2.08 -18.00
CA SER A 212 6.63 1.31 -19.02
C SER A 212 6.02 -0.08 -19.20
N GLY A 213 5.64 -0.42 -20.44
CA GLY A 213 5.04 -1.72 -20.75
C GLY A 213 3.57 -1.88 -20.31
N HIS A 214 2.94 -0.85 -19.76
CA HIS A 214 1.53 -0.87 -19.36
C HIS A 214 0.62 -0.20 -20.40
N PRO A 215 -0.61 -0.68 -20.63
CA PRO A 215 -1.55 -0.02 -21.54
C PRO A 215 -1.87 1.42 -21.13
N ARG A 216 -2.08 2.32 -22.11
CA ARG A 216 -2.46 3.72 -21.84
C ARG A 216 -3.80 3.84 -21.09
N SER A 217 -4.73 2.95 -21.42
CA SER A 217 -6.08 2.92 -20.85
C SER A 217 -6.15 2.63 -19.35
N SER A 218 -5.11 2.04 -18.74
CA SER A 218 -5.15 1.61 -17.34
C SER A 218 -4.23 2.43 -16.41
N ARG A 219 -3.50 3.42 -16.94
CA ARG A 219 -2.54 4.23 -16.17
C ARG A 219 -3.25 5.38 -15.45
N ARG A 220 -2.90 5.63 -14.19
CA ARG A 220 -3.48 6.75 -13.45
C ARG A 220 -2.88 8.08 -13.91
N LEU A 221 -3.73 8.97 -14.43
CA LEU A 221 -3.33 10.29 -14.91
C LEU A 221 -2.68 11.14 -13.80
N ALA A 222 -3.27 11.17 -12.61
CA ALA A 222 -2.73 11.90 -11.46
C ALA A 222 -1.31 11.46 -11.05
N THR A 223 -0.96 10.17 -11.22
CA THR A 223 0.42 9.69 -10.95
C THR A 223 1.40 10.25 -11.99
N LEU A 224 0.96 10.45 -13.24
CA LEU A 224 1.78 11.03 -14.31
C LEU A 224 1.92 12.54 -14.15
N GLU A 225 0.84 13.24 -13.79
CA GLU A 225 0.86 14.65 -13.40
C GLU A 225 1.85 14.89 -12.26
N ARG A 226 1.88 14.00 -11.25
CA ARG A 226 2.88 14.05 -10.18
C ARG A 226 4.30 13.88 -10.70
N CYS A 227 4.55 12.92 -11.60
CA CYS A 227 5.87 12.76 -12.22
C CYS A 227 6.30 14.04 -12.94
N ASN A 228 5.39 14.65 -13.71
CA ASN A 228 5.62 15.91 -14.41
C ASN A 228 5.94 17.05 -13.44
N GLY A 229 5.11 17.24 -12.41
CA GLY A 229 5.32 18.29 -11.41
C GLY A 229 6.61 18.11 -10.62
N GLN A 230 6.98 16.88 -10.26
CA GLN A 230 8.24 16.59 -9.57
C GLN A 230 9.46 16.87 -10.46
N LEU A 231 9.41 16.41 -11.71
CA LEU A 231 10.53 16.58 -12.63
C LEU A 231 10.73 18.05 -13.03
N ASP A 232 9.64 18.80 -13.24
CA ASP A 232 9.67 20.24 -13.47
C ASP A 232 10.26 21.00 -12.28
N LEU A 233 9.80 20.69 -11.05
CA LEU A 233 10.33 21.28 -9.83
C LEU A 233 11.84 21.03 -9.68
N VAL A 234 12.27 19.77 -9.82
CA VAL A 234 13.67 19.39 -9.65
C VAL A 234 14.55 20.00 -10.76
N ALA A 235 14.08 20.03 -12.01
CA ALA A 235 14.77 20.72 -13.10
C ALA A 235 14.91 22.22 -12.83
N GLY A 236 13.85 22.88 -12.33
CA GLY A 236 13.87 24.28 -11.92
C GLY A 236 14.87 24.57 -10.79
N LEU A 237 14.93 23.71 -9.78
CA LEU A 237 15.89 23.80 -8.68
C LEU A 237 17.34 23.60 -9.18
N MET A 238 17.57 22.60 -10.03
CA MET A 238 18.86 22.33 -10.67
C MET A 238 19.33 23.53 -11.49
N LYS A 239 18.44 24.11 -12.30
CA LYS A 239 18.69 25.33 -13.09
C LYS A 239 18.99 26.55 -12.22
N SER A 240 18.33 26.69 -11.07
CA SER A 240 18.61 27.74 -10.09
C SER A 240 20.02 27.59 -9.49
N VAL A 241 20.43 26.37 -9.13
CA VAL A 241 21.78 26.09 -8.62
C VAL A 241 22.83 26.37 -9.70
N LEU A 242 22.61 25.86 -10.92
CA LEU A 242 23.48 26.07 -12.07
C LEU A 242 23.56 27.52 -12.54
N SER A 243 22.57 28.37 -12.30
CA SER A 243 22.63 29.79 -12.69
C SER A 243 23.35 30.65 -11.64
N LYS A 244 23.14 30.37 -10.35
CA LYS A 244 23.66 31.19 -9.24
C LYS A 244 25.04 30.77 -8.75
N ASN A 245 25.43 29.51 -8.90
CA ASN A 245 26.60 28.94 -8.23
C ASN A 245 27.57 28.22 -9.19
N LYS A 246 27.65 28.63 -10.46
CA LYS A 246 28.48 27.95 -11.48
C LYS A 246 29.92 27.68 -11.03
N SER A 247 30.55 28.67 -10.40
CA SER A 247 31.95 28.59 -9.96
C SER A 247 32.16 27.73 -8.71
N ALA A 248 31.08 27.27 -8.07
CA ALA A 248 31.11 26.46 -6.85
C ALA A 248 30.67 25.00 -7.11
N ILE A 249 30.68 24.57 -8.38
CA ILE A 249 30.32 23.21 -8.81
C ILE A 249 31.51 22.67 -9.60
N ASP A 250 32.21 21.69 -9.04
CA ASP A 250 33.42 21.13 -9.66
C ASP A 250 33.08 20.36 -10.95
N TYR A 251 31.97 19.61 -10.96
CA TYR A 251 31.50 18.85 -12.12
C TYR A 251 30.35 19.52 -12.88
N LEU A 252 30.54 20.79 -13.28
CA LEU A 252 29.50 21.61 -13.93
C LEU A 252 28.90 20.97 -15.21
N GLU A 253 29.72 20.36 -16.06
CA GLU A 253 29.26 19.73 -17.32
C GLU A 253 28.33 18.54 -17.04
N ARG A 254 28.65 17.72 -16.03
CA ARG A 254 27.79 16.60 -15.60
C ARG A 254 26.45 17.11 -15.10
N ALA A 255 26.47 18.18 -14.30
CA ALA A 255 25.27 18.80 -13.77
C ALA A 255 24.39 19.38 -14.89
N GLN A 256 24.98 20.00 -15.92
CA GLN A 256 24.25 20.46 -17.11
C GLN A 256 23.65 19.30 -17.91
N SER A 257 24.41 18.24 -18.15
CA SER A 257 23.91 17.05 -18.86
C SER A 257 22.74 16.40 -18.11
N ASN A 258 22.79 16.35 -16.77
CA ASN A 258 21.66 15.87 -15.96
C ASN A 258 20.41 16.74 -16.15
N LEU A 259 20.57 18.07 -16.17
CA LEU A 259 19.44 18.99 -16.44
C LEU A 259 18.85 18.75 -17.83
N ASP A 260 19.67 18.60 -18.87
CA ASP A 260 19.20 18.34 -20.23
C ASP A 260 18.38 17.02 -20.31
N ILE A 261 18.81 15.99 -19.57
CA ILE A 261 18.07 14.74 -19.46
C ILE A 261 16.72 14.95 -18.76
N MET A 262 16.68 15.74 -17.68
CA MET A 262 15.43 16.07 -16.98
C MET A 262 14.46 16.80 -17.90
N GLU A 263 14.90 17.87 -18.57
CA GLU A 263 14.06 18.67 -19.48
C GLU A 263 13.55 17.82 -20.67
N LYS A 264 14.39 16.94 -21.23
CA LYS A 264 13.98 16.03 -22.30
C LYS A 264 12.93 15.01 -21.84
N ASN A 265 13.10 14.42 -20.67
CA ASN A 265 12.12 13.46 -20.14
C ASN A 265 10.80 14.15 -19.77
N LEU A 266 10.85 15.38 -19.24
CA LEU A 266 9.65 16.15 -18.90
C LEU A 266 8.76 16.36 -20.13
N ILE A 267 9.34 16.76 -21.27
CA ILE A 267 8.58 16.89 -22.54
C ILE A 267 7.94 15.55 -22.94
N GLY A 268 8.67 14.45 -22.81
CA GLY A 268 8.17 13.11 -23.12
C GLY A 268 7.01 12.69 -22.21
N TYR A 269 7.10 12.99 -20.92
CA TYR A 269 6.08 12.64 -19.94
C TYR A 269 4.81 13.50 -20.10
N GLN A 270 4.96 14.77 -20.45
CA GLN A 270 3.84 15.66 -20.78
C GLN A 270 3.07 15.20 -22.04
N GLU A 271 3.78 14.76 -23.10
CA GLU A 271 3.08 14.18 -24.25
C GLU A 271 2.43 12.85 -23.88
N GLU A 272 3.08 12.02 -23.06
CA GLU A 272 2.46 10.77 -22.61
C GLU A 272 1.19 11.02 -21.78
N GLU A 273 1.14 12.07 -20.95
CA GLU A 273 -0.05 12.50 -20.21
C GLU A 273 -1.21 12.76 -21.16
N ARG A 274 -0.97 13.53 -22.23
CA ARG A 274 -1.95 13.82 -23.27
C ARG A 274 -2.43 12.55 -23.99
N GLN A 275 -1.54 11.59 -24.22
CA GLN A 275 -1.88 10.32 -24.88
C GLN A 275 -2.66 9.37 -23.97
N VAL A 276 -2.40 9.40 -22.66
CA VAL A 276 -3.18 8.65 -21.67
C VAL A 276 -4.59 9.22 -21.57
N ASP A 277 -4.72 10.54 -21.44
CA ASP A 277 -6.03 11.23 -21.41
C ASP A 277 -6.85 10.92 -22.67
N LEU A 278 -6.25 11.00 -23.85
CA LEU A 278 -6.92 10.65 -25.11
C LEU A 278 -7.36 9.18 -25.15
N ALA A 279 -6.55 8.25 -24.64
CA ALA A 279 -6.92 6.83 -24.61
C ALA A 279 -8.06 6.55 -23.63
N GLN A 280 -8.10 7.27 -22.50
CA GLN A 280 -9.09 7.10 -21.44
C GLN A 280 -10.44 7.73 -21.76
N THR A 281 -10.44 8.89 -22.41
CA THR A 281 -11.67 9.57 -22.87
C THR A 281 -12.46 8.79 -23.91
N GLN A 282 -11.82 7.81 -24.57
CA GLN A 282 -12.45 6.92 -25.54
C GLN A 282 -13.08 5.68 -24.90
N LEU A 283 -12.84 5.43 -23.61
CA LEU A 283 -13.39 4.27 -22.92
C LEU A 283 -14.82 4.55 -22.45
N ASP A 284 -15.68 3.57 -22.70
CA ASP A 284 -16.95 3.45 -22.01
C ASP A 284 -16.76 2.77 -20.65
N TYR A 285 -17.85 2.65 -19.89
CA TYR A 285 -17.85 1.95 -18.59
C TYR A 285 -17.25 0.54 -18.68
N SER A 286 -17.65 -0.23 -19.69
CA SER A 286 -17.18 -1.61 -19.85
C SER A 286 -15.68 -1.68 -20.15
N GLY A 287 -15.17 -0.76 -20.97
CA GLY A 287 -13.76 -0.59 -21.25
C GLY A 287 -12.94 -0.23 -20.02
N TRP A 288 -13.45 0.67 -19.17
CA TRP A 288 -12.78 1.04 -17.91
C TRP A 288 -12.64 -0.16 -16.97
N VAL A 289 -13.76 -0.83 -16.65
CA VAL A 289 -13.75 -1.98 -15.72
C VAL A 289 -12.85 -3.10 -16.24
N LYS A 290 -12.92 -3.42 -17.54
CA LYS A 290 -12.09 -4.45 -18.15
C LYS A 290 -10.60 -4.10 -18.08
N ASN A 291 -10.20 -2.92 -18.55
CA ASN A 291 -8.79 -2.53 -18.64
C ASN A 291 -8.14 -2.40 -17.25
N LEU A 292 -8.88 -1.88 -16.27
CA LEU A 292 -8.41 -1.81 -14.88
C LEU A 292 -8.35 -3.20 -14.24
N GLY A 293 -9.30 -4.08 -14.53
CA GLY A 293 -9.27 -5.49 -14.10
C GLY A 293 -8.04 -6.23 -14.63
N GLU A 294 -7.73 -6.09 -15.93
CA GLU A 294 -6.52 -6.65 -16.55
C GLU A 294 -5.23 -6.08 -15.93
N ALA A 295 -5.20 -4.78 -15.61
CA ALA A 295 -4.06 -4.15 -14.94
C ALA A 295 -3.84 -4.68 -13.52
N ALA A 296 -4.90 -4.85 -12.72
CA ALA A 296 -4.79 -5.47 -11.39
C ALA A 296 -4.34 -6.94 -11.49
N GLN A 297 -4.87 -7.70 -12.45
CA GLN A 297 -4.45 -9.08 -12.69
C GLN A 297 -2.95 -9.17 -12.98
N LYS A 298 -2.40 -8.23 -13.76
CA LYS A 298 -0.97 -8.18 -14.01
C LYS A 298 -0.16 -7.92 -12.73
N VAL A 299 -0.64 -7.05 -11.84
CA VAL A 299 0.00 -6.82 -10.54
C VAL A 299 -0.02 -8.09 -9.67
N TYR A 300 -1.12 -8.86 -9.70
CA TYR A 300 -1.21 -10.13 -8.98
C TYR A 300 -0.22 -11.19 -9.50
N GLU A 301 -0.04 -11.26 -10.81
CA GLU A 301 0.95 -12.12 -11.47
C GLU A 301 2.36 -11.73 -11.06
N ASP A 302 2.70 -10.44 -11.14
CA ASP A 302 4.01 -9.92 -10.75
C ASP A 302 4.31 -10.24 -9.26
N TYR A 303 3.30 -10.15 -8.38
CA TYR A 303 3.44 -10.55 -6.98
C TYR A 303 3.71 -12.06 -6.84
N SER A 304 2.91 -12.89 -7.51
CA SER A 304 3.04 -14.35 -7.47
C SER A 304 4.43 -14.81 -7.94
N GLU A 305 4.91 -14.24 -9.04
CA GLU A 305 6.20 -14.56 -9.62
C GLU A 305 7.38 -14.13 -8.73
N ASN A 306 7.25 -13.00 -8.02
CA ASN A 306 8.38 -12.40 -7.31
C ASN A 306 8.40 -12.68 -5.80
N PHE A 307 7.26 -12.97 -5.17
CA PHE A 307 7.15 -13.07 -3.71
C PHE A 307 6.51 -14.37 -3.23
N ALA A 308 5.53 -14.90 -3.96
CA ALA A 308 4.81 -16.09 -3.49
C ALA A 308 5.75 -17.29 -3.36
N ASN A 309 5.72 -17.93 -2.19
CA ASN A 309 6.56 -19.08 -1.83
C ASN A 309 8.08 -18.81 -1.83
N LYS A 310 8.52 -17.55 -1.84
CA LYS A 310 9.94 -17.20 -1.74
C LYS A 310 10.34 -16.80 -0.31
N PRO A 311 11.60 -17.06 0.09
CA PRO A 311 12.11 -16.58 1.37
C PRO A 311 12.16 -15.04 1.39
N ARG A 312 11.55 -14.44 2.41
CA ARG A 312 11.42 -12.98 2.54
C ARG A 312 12.74 -12.21 2.47
N GLY A 313 13.81 -12.73 3.05
CA GLY A 313 15.14 -12.09 3.01
C GLY A 313 15.82 -12.10 1.63
N SER A 314 15.27 -12.85 0.66
CA SER A 314 15.72 -12.85 -0.74
C SER A 314 14.81 -12.06 -1.68
N CYS A 315 13.71 -11.50 -1.16
CA CYS A 315 12.76 -10.71 -1.95
C CYS A 315 13.20 -9.24 -2.02
N ASP A 316 12.79 -8.56 -3.09
CA ASP A 316 13.07 -7.14 -3.28
C ASP A 316 11.95 -6.29 -2.62
N PRO A 317 12.23 -5.56 -1.52
CA PRO A 317 11.23 -4.72 -0.88
C PRO A 317 10.79 -3.55 -1.78
N GLU A 318 11.66 -3.05 -2.65
CA GLU A 318 11.36 -1.92 -3.53
C GLU A 318 10.32 -2.32 -4.58
N LEU A 319 10.52 -3.47 -5.23
CA LEU A 319 9.53 -4.04 -6.14
C LEU A 319 8.18 -4.24 -5.44
N LEU A 320 8.15 -4.72 -4.19
CA LEU A 320 6.88 -4.91 -3.46
C LEU A 320 6.19 -3.57 -3.18
N SER A 321 6.95 -2.54 -2.82
CA SER A 321 6.44 -1.18 -2.65
C SER A 321 5.75 -0.69 -3.94
N GLN A 322 6.41 -0.89 -5.08
CA GLN A 322 5.87 -0.53 -6.41
C GLN A 322 4.60 -1.31 -6.75
N LEU A 323 4.52 -2.60 -6.42
CA LEU A 323 3.29 -3.38 -6.61
C LEU A 323 2.14 -2.86 -5.75
N CYS A 324 2.42 -2.45 -4.50
CA CYS A 324 1.39 -1.81 -3.67
C CYS A 324 0.90 -0.50 -4.32
N ASP A 325 1.80 0.36 -4.80
CA ASP A 325 1.39 1.64 -5.39
C ASP A 325 0.63 1.45 -6.71
N ARG A 326 1.07 0.52 -7.58
CA ARG A 326 0.36 0.19 -8.82
C ARG A 326 -1.05 -0.34 -8.56
N LEU A 327 -1.21 -1.24 -7.59
CA LEU A 327 -2.53 -1.77 -7.26
C LEU A 327 -3.42 -0.69 -6.62
N TYR A 328 -2.84 0.23 -5.85
CA TYR A 328 -3.57 1.38 -5.29
C TYR A 328 -4.06 2.30 -6.40
N ASP A 329 -3.20 2.60 -7.37
CA ASP A 329 -3.54 3.39 -8.56
C ASP A 329 -4.67 2.75 -9.37
N VAL A 330 -4.74 1.42 -9.48
CA VAL A 330 -5.85 0.74 -10.13
C VAL A 330 -7.12 0.79 -9.28
N ALA A 331 -7.01 0.52 -7.98
CA ALA A 331 -8.14 0.51 -7.05
C ALA A 331 -8.81 1.89 -6.95
N ILE A 332 -8.03 2.98 -6.90
CA ILE A 332 -8.57 4.34 -6.82
C ILE A 332 -9.30 4.73 -8.12
N GLN A 333 -8.81 4.27 -9.28
CA GLN A 333 -9.44 4.53 -10.57
C GLN A 333 -10.73 3.73 -10.75
N ILE A 334 -10.81 2.48 -10.27
CA ILE A 334 -12.02 1.67 -10.44
C ILE A 334 -13.12 2.06 -9.43
N ARG A 335 -12.74 2.60 -8.28
CA ARG A 335 -13.63 2.90 -7.16
C ARG A 335 -14.90 3.68 -7.57
N PRO A 336 -14.84 4.80 -8.31
CA PRO A 336 -16.04 5.56 -8.67
C PRO A 336 -17.07 4.77 -9.49
N PHE A 337 -16.63 3.72 -10.19
CA PHE A 337 -17.47 2.87 -11.02
C PHE A 337 -18.16 1.78 -10.22
N VAL A 338 -17.48 1.21 -9.22
CA VAL A 338 -17.93 -0.04 -8.60
C VAL A 338 -18.27 0.07 -7.11
N GLU A 339 -17.79 1.09 -6.37
CA GLU A 339 -17.97 1.18 -4.90
C GLU A 339 -19.44 1.17 -4.49
N TYR A 340 -20.28 1.90 -5.24
CA TYR A 340 -21.72 2.02 -5.01
C TYR A 340 -22.55 1.30 -6.08
N SER A 341 -21.94 0.44 -6.89
CA SER A 341 -22.70 -0.38 -7.84
C SER A 341 -23.74 -1.20 -7.08
N PRO A 342 -24.98 -1.37 -7.58
CA PRO A 342 -25.95 -2.29 -6.99
C PRO A 342 -25.52 -3.75 -7.12
N GLU A 343 -24.67 -4.08 -8.10
CA GLU A 343 -24.21 -5.43 -8.37
C GLU A 343 -23.09 -5.85 -7.41
N GLN A 344 -23.29 -6.97 -6.71
CA GLN A 344 -22.33 -7.48 -5.74
C GLN A 344 -21.01 -7.91 -6.40
N GLU A 345 -21.06 -8.42 -7.63
CA GLU A 345 -19.89 -8.86 -8.38
C GLU A 345 -18.95 -7.69 -8.70
N GLU A 346 -19.50 -6.56 -9.12
CA GLU A 346 -18.74 -5.33 -9.42
C GLU A 346 -18.08 -4.78 -8.15
N ARG A 347 -18.83 -4.66 -7.05
CA ARG A 347 -18.26 -4.30 -5.73
C ARG A 347 -17.16 -5.27 -5.30
N GLY A 348 -17.34 -6.56 -5.61
CA GLY A 348 -16.39 -7.64 -5.33
C GLY A 348 -15.01 -7.44 -5.97
N VAL A 349 -14.95 -6.81 -7.16
CA VAL A 349 -13.69 -6.51 -7.84
C VAL A 349 -12.84 -5.53 -7.01
N LEU A 350 -13.45 -4.43 -6.56
CA LEU A 350 -12.75 -3.47 -5.71
C LEU A 350 -12.33 -4.10 -4.39
N PHE A 351 -13.21 -4.86 -3.73
CA PHE A 351 -12.86 -5.53 -2.49
C PHE A 351 -11.66 -6.46 -2.65
N LEU A 352 -11.62 -7.25 -3.74
CA LEU A 352 -10.45 -8.09 -4.01
C LEU A 352 -9.15 -7.28 -4.15
N MET A 353 -9.18 -6.14 -4.84
CA MET A 353 -8.00 -5.27 -4.97
C MET A 353 -7.56 -4.70 -3.62
N LEU A 354 -8.51 -4.20 -2.81
CA LEU A 354 -8.20 -3.71 -1.47
C LEU A 354 -7.63 -4.84 -0.60
N ASP A 355 -8.12 -6.07 -0.76
CA ASP A 355 -7.66 -7.21 0.03
C ASP A 355 -6.21 -7.59 -0.31
N GLN A 356 -5.89 -7.59 -1.60
CA GLN A 356 -4.53 -7.80 -2.08
C GLN A 356 -3.60 -6.65 -1.66
N LEU A 357 -4.07 -5.40 -1.69
CA LEU A 357 -3.29 -4.26 -1.20
C LEU A 357 -2.85 -4.44 0.25
N ARG A 358 -3.78 -4.78 1.14
CA ARG A 358 -3.47 -5.00 2.56
C ARG A 358 -2.50 -6.16 2.76
N LEU A 359 -2.65 -7.23 1.96
CA LEU A 359 -1.72 -8.34 1.95
C LEU A 359 -0.31 -7.85 1.57
N TYR A 360 -0.19 -7.07 0.50
CA TYR A 360 1.10 -6.57 0.02
C TYR A 360 1.73 -5.59 0.99
N HIS A 361 0.95 -4.68 1.59
CA HIS A 361 1.44 -3.77 2.64
C HIS A 361 1.98 -4.53 3.85
N ARG A 362 1.29 -5.57 4.31
CA ARG A 362 1.78 -6.43 5.41
C ARG A 362 3.06 -7.17 4.99
N GLU A 363 3.06 -7.77 3.81
CA GLU A 363 4.22 -8.51 3.30
C GLU A 363 5.43 -7.57 3.11
N TYR A 364 5.22 -6.32 2.71
CA TYR A 364 6.26 -5.29 2.62
C TYR A 364 6.96 -5.08 3.96
N GLY A 365 6.21 -4.96 5.06
CA GLY A 365 6.79 -4.84 6.40
C GLY A 365 7.66 -6.06 6.75
N LEU A 366 7.15 -7.26 6.49
CA LEU A 366 7.83 -8.52 6.80
C LEU A 366 9.07 -8.77 5.91
N VAL A 367 9.01 -8.41 4.63
CA VAL A 367 10.13 -8.48 3.69
C VAL A 367 11.19 -7.45 4.07
N SER A 368 10.79 -6.20 4.32
CA SER A 368 11.71 -5.12 4.72
C SER A 368 12.47 -5.46 5.99
N GLU A 369 11.80 -6.02 6.99
CA GLU A 369 12.44 -6.46 8.24
C GLU A 369 13.40 -7.63 7.98
N ALA A 370 12.97 -8.67 7.25
CA ALA A 370 13.80 -9.83 6.96
C ALA A 370 15.08 -9.48 6.17
N VAL A 371 14.96 -8.58 5.18
CA VAL A 371 16.09 -8.11 4.37
C VAL A 371 17.07 -7.31 5.22
N LYS A 372 16.57 -6.42 6.10
CA LYS A 372 17.42 -5.67 7.06
C LYS A 372 18.21 -6.63 7.95
N THR A 373 17.55 -7.59 8.59
CA THR A 373 18.21 -8.58 9.45
C THR A 373 19.25 -9.41 8.69
N GLN A 374 18.96 -9.80 7.45
CA GLN A 374 19.91 -10.57 6.64
C GLN A 374 21.15 -9.76 6.26
N ASN A 375 21.00 -8.46 6.01
CA ASN A 375 22.13 -7.57 5.74
C ASN A 375 22.97 -7.33 7.01
N GLU A 376 22.33 -7.17 8.17
CA GLU A 376 23.02 -7.05 9.46
C GLU A 376 23.82 -8.31 9.84
N ILE A 377 23.37 -9.51 9.46
CA ILE A 377 24.12 -10.76 9.70
C ILE A 377 25.32 -10.91 8.76
N ARG A 378 25.29 -10.26 7.58
CA ARG A 378 26.36 -10.34 6.58
C ARG A 378 27.51 -9.35 6.85
N HIS A 379 27.28 -8.36 7.70
CA HIS A 379 28.27 -7.37 8.16
C HIS A 379 28.74 -7.71 9.57
#